data_AF-A0A8J7J8A4-F1
#
_entry.id   AF-A0A8J7J8A4-F1
#
_cell.length_a   1.000
_cell.length_b   1.000
_cell.length_c   1.000
_cell.angle_alpha   90.00
_cell.angle_beta   90.00
_cell.angle_gamma   90.00
#
_symmetry.space_group_name_H-M   'P 1'
#
loop_
_entity.id
_entity.type
_entity.pdbx_description
1 polymer ?
#
loop_
_entity_poly.entity_id
_entity_poly.type
_entity_poly.pdbx_seq_one_letter_code
_entity_poly.pdbx_strand_id
1 'polypeptide(L)'
;MPPPTLVVEVVSPGELQWERDYIAKRAQYEDLGIPEYWIINPQDSTVLVLTQTGQGFSPVGTFAGAQAVVSPQFADLHLTTVELFEAGSQP
;
A
#
# COMPACT_ATOMS: atom_id res chain seq x y z
N MET A 1 20.20 7.76 7.87
CA MET A 1 19.55 6.45 8.10
C MET A 1 19.06 5.95 6.75
N PRO A 2 19.12 4.64 6.46
CA PRO A 2 18.51 4.09 5.26
C PRO A 2 16.97 4.24 5.32
N PRO A 3 16.29 4.43 4.18
CA PRO A 3 14.84 4.47 4.15
C PRO A 3 14.25 3.11 4.54
N PRO A 4 13.01 3.06 5.06
CA PRO A 4 12.29 1.82 5.27
C PRO A 4 12.16 1.02 3.96
N THR A 5 12.21 -0.31 4.08
CA THR A 5 12.03 -1.22 2.93
C THR A 5 10.59 -1.22 2.40
N LEU A 6 9.62 -1.01 3.28
CA LEU A 6 8.19 -0.96 3.01
C LEU A 6 7.55 0.11 3.89
N VAL A 7 6.66 0.91 3.30
CA VAL A 7 5.72 1.78 4.03
C VAL A 7 4.30 1.37 3.68
N VAL A 8 3.43 1.30 4.69
CA VAL A 8 2.01 0.96 4.53
C VAL A 8 1.19 2.09 5.14
N GLU A 9 0.30 2.69 4.34
CA GLU A 9 -0.59 3.75 4.77
C GLU A 9 -2.05 3.28 4.70
N VAL A 10 -2.80 3.51 5.78
CA VAL A 10 -4.24 3.20 5.84
C VAL A 10 -4.99 4.51 5.67
N VAL A 11 -5.68 4.64 4.54
CA VAL A 11 -6.39 5.87 4.17
C VAL A 11 -7.61 6.03 5.06
N SER A 12 -7.69 7.17 5.74
CA SER A 12 -8.88 7.55 6.50
C SER A 12 -9.96 8.11 5.56
N PRO A 13 -11.24 8.01 5.91
CA PRO A 13 -12.32 8.57 5.10
C PRO A 13 -12.14 10.08 4.86
N GLY A 14 -12.42 10.53 3.64
CA GLY A 14 -12.42 11.95 3.26
C GLY A 14 -11.50 12.29 2.08
N GLU A 15 -11.91 13.28 1.29
CA GLU A 15 -11.21 13.71 0.07
C GLU A 15 -9.80 14.25 0.37
N LEU A 16 -9.63 14.99 1.48
CA LEU A 16 -8.34 15.52 1.92
C LEU A 16 -7.34 14.41 2.29
N GLN A 17 -7.83 13.32 2.90
CA GLN A 17 -7.00 12.19 3.28
C GLN A 17 -6.61 11.36 2.06
N TRP A 18 -7.54 11.19 1.12
CA TRP A 18 -7.26 10.58 -0.17
C TRP A 18 -6.15 11.34 -0.91
N GLU A 19 -6.28 12.66 -1.06
CA GLU A 19 -5.27 13.49 -1.74
C GLU A 19 -3.90 13.39 -1.06
N ARG A 20 -3.87 13.43 0.28
CA ARG A 20 -2.63 13.31 1.05
C ARG A 20 -1.93 11.97 0.81
N ASP A 21 -2.64 10.86 0.93
CA ASP A 21 -2.02 9.53 0.94
C ASP A 21 -1.74 9.01 -0.49
N TYR A 22 -2.58 9.34 -1.47
CA TYR A 22 -2.39 8.96 -2.88
C TYR A 22 -1.46 9.88 -3.67
N ILE A 23 -1.35 11.17 -3.29
CA ILE A 23 -0.57 12.16 -4.05
C ILE A 23 0.62 12.66 -3.23
N ALA A 24 0.37 13.36 -2.12
CA ALA A 24 1.44 14.07 -1.41
C ALA A 24 2.48 13.14 -0.77
N LYS A 25 2.04 12.11 -0.03
CA LYS A 25 2.93 11.13 0.60
C LYS A 25 3.64 10.25 -0.43
N ARG A 26 2.95 9.87 -1.50
CA ARG A 26 3.56 9.10 -2.59
C ARG A 26 4.78 9.82 -3.16
N ALA A 27 4.66 11.11 -3.46
CA ALA A 27 5.79 11.91 -3.94
C ALA A 27 6.92 12.00 -2.90
N GLN A 28 6.60 12.22 -1.63
CA GLN A 28 7.62 12.25 -0.56
C GLN A 28 8.35 10.91 -0.41
N TYR A 29 7.64 9.79 -0.48
CA TYR A 29 8.24 8.46 -0.36
C TYR A 29 9.06 8.07 -1.58
N GLU A 30 8.67 8.56 -2.75
CA GLU A 30 9.43 8.41 -4.00
C GLU A 30 10.76 9.14 -3.89
N ASP A 31 10.75 10.39 -3.43
CA ASP A 31 11.94 11.21 -3.19
C ASP A 31 12.87 10.61 -2.12
N LEU A 32 12.28 9.95 -1.11
CA LEU A 32 13.02 9.23 -0.08
C LEU A 32 13.56 7.87 -0.55
N GLY A 33 13.19 7.42 -1.76
CA GLY A 33 13.64 6.17 -2.34
C GLY A 33 13.13 4.93 -1.60
N ILE A 34 11.93 4.99 -1.03
CA ILE A 34 11.30 3.83 -0.38
C ILE A 34 11.02 2.76 -1.45
N PRO A 35 11.54 1.54 -1.32
CA PRO A 35 11.41 0.53 -2.37
C PRO A 35 9.97 0.09 -2.65
N GLU A 36 9.11 0.03 -1.62
CA GLU A 36 7.75 -0.47 -1.73
C GLU A 36 6.79 0.37 -0.88
N TYR A 37 5.66 0.76 -1.46
CA TYR A 37 4.65 1.60 -0.82
C TYR A 37 3.25 1.01 -1.02
N TRP A 38 2.53 0.79 0.07
CA TRP A 38 1.18 0.24 0.08
C TRP A 38 0.19 1.29 0.53
N ILE A 39 -0.92 1.39 -0.20
CA ILE A 39 -2.07 2.23 0.15
C ILE A 39 -3.26 1.31 0.38
N ILE A 40 -3.68 1.20 1.63
CA ILE A 40 -4.86 0.44 2.04
C ILE A 40 -6.04 1.41 2.07
N ASN A 41 -7.08 1.12 1.31
CA ASN A 41 -8.32 1.89 1.29
C ASN A 41 -9.46 1.06 1.90
N PRO A 42 -9.82 1.29 3.18
CA PRO A 42 -10.90 0.57 3.84
C PRO A 42 -12.28 0.85 3.24
N GLN A 43 -12.52 2.03 2.64
CA GLN A 43 -13.82 2.37 2.07
C GLN A 43 -14.15 1.46 0.88
N ASP A 44 -13.15 1.19 0.04
CA ASP A 44 -13.28 0.33 -1.13
C ASP A 44 -12.82 -1.10 -0.88
N SER A 45 -12.31 -1.40 0.33
CA SER A 45 -11.68 -2.68 0.67
C SER A 45 -10.61 -3.10 -0.35
N THR A 46 -9.74 -2.16 -0.70
CA THR A 46 -8.66 -2.37 -1.69
C THR A 46 -7.28 -2.12 -1.10
N VAL A 47 -6.28 -2.76 -1.69
CA VAL A 47 -4.86 -2.54 -1.40
C VAL A 47 -4.16 -2.24 -2.72
N LEU A 48 -3.59 -1.03 -2.86
CA LEU A 48 -2.71 -0.67 -3.96
C LEU A 48 -1.26 -0.87 -3.53
N VAL A 49 -0.52 -1.67 -4.29
CA VAL A 49 0.92 -1.88 -4.10
C VAL A 49 1.70 -1.13 -5.18
N LEU A 50 2.66 -0.32 -4.76
CA LEU A 50 3.57 0.44 -5.60
C LEU A 50 5.01 -0.01 -5.34
N THR A 51 5.81 -0.12 -6.41
CA THR A 51 7.24 -0.40 -6.33
C THR A 51 8.04 0.77 -6.90
N GLN A 52 9.12 1.14 -6.23
CA GLN A 52 10.03 2.17 -6.72
C GLN A 52 10.79 1.64 -7.93
N THR A 53 10.86 2.46 -8.98
CA THR A 53 11.63 2.20 -10.19
C THR A 53 12.57 3.37 -10.47
N GLY A 54 13.43 3.25 -11.48
CA GLY A 54 14.25 4.38 -11.94
C GLY A 54 13.46 5.57 -12.49
N GLN A 55 12.15 5.43 -12.69
CA GLN A 55 11.24 6.49 -13.14
C GLN A 55 10.19 6.86 -12.08
N GLY A 56 10.39 6.47 -10.82
CA GLY A 56 9.45 6.69 -9.74
C GLY A 56 8.59 5.48 -9.39
N PHE A 57 7.52 5.69 -8.62
CA PHE A 57 6.64 4.61 -8.21
C PHE A 57 5.79 4.09 -9.37
N SER A 58 5.83 2.78 -9.61
CA SER A 58 4.98 2.06 -10.56
C SER A 58 4.02 1.13 -9.82
N PRO A 59 2.74 1.03 -10.21
CA PRO A 59 1.81 0.07 -9.63
C PRO A 59 2.21 -1.37 -9.95
N VAL A 60 2.33 -2.18 -8.91
CA VAL A 60 2.39 -3.65 -9.01
C VAL A 60 1.01 -4.20 -9.25
N GLY A 61 0.01 -3.67 -8.53
CA GLY A 61 -1.40 -4.03 -8.69
C GLY A 61 -2.29 -3.40 -7.63
N THR A 62 -3.59 -3.41 -7.90
CA THR A 62 -4.64 -3.14 -6.92
C THR A 62 -5.37 -4.45 -6.65
N PHE A 63 -5.43 -4.85 -5.38
CA PHE A 63 -5.98 -6.14 -4.96
C PHE A 63 -7.23 -5.94 -4.11
N ALA A 64 -8.23 -6.79 -4.30
CA ALA A 64 -9.50 -6.75 -3.59
C ALA A 64 -10.04 -8.17 -3.29
N GLY A 65 -10.92 -8.29 -2.30
CA GLY A 65 -11.58 -9.55 -1.97
C GLY A 65 -10.59 -10.67 -1.65
N ALA A 66 -10.79 -11.86 -2.24
CA ALA A 66 -9.96 -13.04 -2.00
C ALA A 66 -8.62 -13.03 -2.78
N GLN A 67 -8.27 -11.94 -3.45
CA GLN A 67 -6.99 -11.84 -4.14
C GLN A 67 -5.84 -11.79 -3.13
N ALA A 68 -4.77 -12.55 -3.41
CA ALA A 68 -3.52 -12.45 -2.66
C ALA A 68 -2.81 -11.13 -3.03
N VAL A 69 -2.37 -10.39 -2.01
CA VAL A 69 -1.56 -9.19 -2.20
C VAL A 69 -0.15 -9.61 -2.59
N VAL A 70 0.33 -9.14 -3.75
CA VAL A 70 1.65 -9.49 -4.26
C VAL A 70 2.65 -8.40 -3.87
N SER A 71 3.65 -8.79 -3.08
CA SER A 71 4.79 -7.94 -2.72
C SER A 71 6.03 -8.30 -3.56
N PRO A 72 6.65 -7.34 -4.27
CA PRO A 72 7.96 -7.55 -4.89
C PRO A 72 9.09 -7.81 -3.88
N GLN A 73 9.03 -7.23 -2.67
CA GLN A 73 10.07 -7.41 -1.65
C GLN A 73 9.88 -8.65 -0.78
N PHE A 74 8.63 -9.09 -0.58
CA PHE A 74 8.28 -10.17 0.34
C PHE A 74 7.55 -11.30 -0.40
N ALA A 75 8.30 -12.12 -1.13
CA ALA A 75 7.73 -13.22 -1.93
C ALA A 75 7.01 -14.30 -1.09
N ASP A 76 7.40 -14.47 0.18
CA ASP A 76 6.80 -15.42 1.11
C ASP A 76 5.56 -14.85 1.85
N LEU A 77 5.15 -13.62 1.52
CA LEU A 77 3.95 -13.01 2.09
C LEU A 77 2.69 -13.64 1.50
N HIS A 78 2.01 -14.44 2.31
CA HIS A 78 0.71 -15.01 1.99
C HIS A 78 -0.38 -14.27 2.76
N LEU A 79 -0.93 -13.23 2.14
CA LEU A 79 -1.99 -12.41 2.72
C LEU A 79 -3.01 -12.07 1.64
N THR A 80 -4.28 -12.38 1.89
CA THR A 80 -5.39 -11.91 1.05
C THR A 80 -5.96 -10.62 1.58
N THR A 81 -6.60 -9.84 0.70
CA THR A 81 -7.26 -8.59 1.11
C THR A 81 -8.39 -8.84 2.12
N VAL A 82 -9.11 -9.97 2.01
CA VAL A 82 -10.12 -10.40 3.00
C VAL A 82 -9.49 -10.61 4.37
N GLU A 83 -8.43 -11.42 4.47
CA GLU A 83 -7.74 -11.67 5.75
C GLU A 83 -7.24 -10.36 6.38
N LEU A 84 -6.71 -9.44 5.56
CA LEU A 84 -6.24 -8.13 6.01
C LEU A 84 -7.36 -7.31 6.67
N PHE A 85 -8.54 -7.24 6.06
CA PHE A 85 -9.66 -6.45 6.60
C PHE A 85 -10.41 -7.16 7.73
N GLU A 86 -10.42 -8.49 7.76
CA GLU A 86 -11.03 -9.29 8.82
C GLU A 86 -10.18 -9.38 10.09
N ALA A 87 -8.86 -9.20 10.01
CA ALA A 87 -7.94 -9.30 11.16
C ALA A 87 -8.29 -8.36 12.32
N GLY A 88 -8.90 -7.21 12.05
CA GLY A 88 -9.37 -6.26 13.08
C GLY A 88 -10.78 -6.54 13.61
N SER A 89 -11.46 -7.54 13.07
CA SER A 89 -12.85 -7.90 13.39
C SER A 89 -12.96 -9.04 14.41
N GLN A 90 -11.83 -9.50 14.96
CA GLN A 90 -11.86 -10.50 16.04
C GLN A 90 -12.36 -9.85 17.35
N PRO A 91 -13.30 -10.50 18.06
CA PRO A 91 -13.85 -9.99 19.32
C PRO A 91 -12.84 -9.95 20.48
#